data_AF-A0AAV2IDX4-F1
#
_entry.id   AF-A0AAV2IDX4-F1
#
_cell.length_a   1.000
_cell.length_b   1.000
_cell.length_c   1.000
_cell.angle_alpha   90.00
_cell.angle_beta   90.00
_cell.angle_gamma   90.00
#
_symmetry.space_group_name_H-M   'P 1'
#
loop_
_entity.id
_entity.type
_entity.pdbx_description
1 polymer ?
#
loop_
_entity_poly.entity_id
_entity_poly.type
_entity_poly.pdbx_seq_one_letter_code
_entity_poly.pdbx_strand_id
1 'polypeptide(L)'
;MQKSLEIILDQIGGLYKFHDHPITYLYNTLFYYEKRLADKTNLKRKLVSAIIGAFSDIRPENWCLSEDYLLYLKRSQDESAWTPDHEYYIKLINRLRSTILGELPPPYQSADWRFNEFPNAAAHTLHSICVELMALPVSAQTVGEALIDVSLKPSSLLPPQKDMMSWYNAVGLVLTALPESYWSVLNDRILKAITSPMLETPAAHHSPFKILNVSLSHLQNAEHQCSTVLELCHGVWHHAGIGQLSHLPQFVKEKLKPVIKHENQFIFLCHLVGPFLQRFHMERTRCLLELTVELYDILLIVDSKSEHLYHMDAICDYLYHIKYMFVGDGVRSEVEKVICKLRPALKLRLRFISHLNIEETTSVVPVTTVPTCVPSQ
;
A
#
# COMPACT_ATOMS: atom_id res chain seq x y z
N MET A 1 20.72 -28.60 15.73
CA MET A 1 19.43 -28.56 15.03
C MET A 1 19.53 -28.05 13.58
N GLN A 2 20.31 -27.00 13.28
CA GLN A 2 20.49 -26.55 11.88
C GLN A 2 21.26 -27.58 11.02
N LYS A 3 22.44 -28.03 11.48
CA LYS A 3 23.23 -29.07 10.78
C LYS A 3 22.45 -30.37 10.54
N SER A 4 21.58 -30.77 11.46
CA SER A 4 20.77 -31.98 11.30
C SER A 4 19.70 -31.81 10.21
N LEU A 5 19.11 -30.62 10.05
CA LEU A 5 18.16 -30.35 8.98
C LEU A 5 18.84 -30.32 7.61
N GLU A 6 20.03 -29.75 7.53
CA GLU A 6 20.84 -29.76 6.30
C GLU A 6 21.16 -31.18 5.84
N ILE A 7 21.59 -32.05 6.77
CA ILE A 7 21.84 -33.48 6.49
C ILE A 7 20.57 -34.20 6.01
N ILE A 8 19.41 -33.92 6.63
CA ILE A 8 18.14 -34.50 6.21
C ILE A 8 17.81 -34.10 4.77
N LEU A 9 17.96 -32.81 4.42
CA LEU A 9 17.73 -32.33 3.06
C LEU A 9 18.69 -32.97 2.05
N ASP A 10 19.94 -33.23 2.44
CA ASP A 10 20.91 -33.91 1.58
C ASP A 10 20.60 -35.40 1.36
N GLN A 11 20.16 -36.10 2.41
CA GLN A 11 19.93 -37.54 2.35
C GLN A 11 18.59 -37.90 1.73
N ILE A 12 17.53 -37.15 2.07
CA ILE A 12 16.15 -37.48 1.69
C ILE A 12 15.42 -36.37 0.95
N GLY A 13 16.08 -35.26 0.60
CA GLY A 13 15.46 -34.16 -0.16
C GLY A 13 14.91 -34.58 -1.53
N GLY A 14 15.51 -35.58 -2.17
CA GLY A 14 15.00 -36.12 -3.43
C GLY A 14 13.59 -36.71 -3.34
N LEU A 15 13.10 -37.06 -2.15
CA LEU A 15 11.73 -37.57 -1.95
C LEU A 15 10.67 -36.50 -2.22
N TYR A 16 11.02 -35.20 -2.18
CA TYR A 16 10.09 -34.12 -2.51
C TYR A 16 9.59 -34.19 -3.95
N LYS A 17 10.26 -34.92 -4.85
CA LYS A 17 9.78 -35.20 -6.21
C LYS A 17 8.37 -35.81 -6.24
N PHE A 18 7.97 -36.49 -5.17
CA PHE A 18 6.63 -37.10 -5.02
C PHE A 18 5.66 -36.25 -4.19
N HIS A 19 6.09 -35.06 -3.75
CA HIS A 19 5.25 -34.14 -3.02
C HIS A 19 4.22 -33.51 -3.98
N ASP A 20 2.96 -33.47 -3.57
CA ASP A 20 1.82 -32.96 -4.34
C ASP A 20 1.81 -31.42 -4.43
N HIS A 21 2.16 -30.75 -3.33
CA HIS A 21 2.17 -29.28 -3.20
C HIS A 21 3.55 -28.68 -2.78
N PRO A 22 4.63 -28.89 -3.54
CA PRO A 22 5.99 -28.50 -3.14
C PRO A 22 6.20 -26.98 -3.05
N ILE A 23 5.65 -26.18 -3.98
CA ILE A 23 5.79 -24.72 -3.95
C ILE A 23 4.95 -24.14 -2.81
N THR A 24 3.73 -24.65 -2.62
CA THR A 24 2.86 -24.25 -1.51
C THR A 24 3.49 -24.56 -0.15
N TYR A 25 4.13 -25.73 -0.02
CA TYR A 25 4.87 -26.10 1.19
C TYR A 25 6.03 -25.13 1.47
N LEU A 26 6.83 -24.81 0.44
CA LEU A 26 7.91 -23.83 0.56
C LEU A 26 7.38 -22.45 0.94
N TYR A 27 6.32 -21.99 0.28
CA TYR A 27 5.68 -20.71 0.55
C TYR A 27 5.26 -20.61 2.01
N ASN A 28 4.48 -21.57 2.50
CA ASN A 28 4.00 -21.59 3.88
C ASN A 28 5.16 -21.67 4.87
N THR A 29 6.18 -22.48 4.59
CA THR A 29 7.35 -22.64 5.46
C THR A 29 8.14 -21.33 5.58
N LEU A 30 8.45 -20.69 4.44
CA LEU A 30 9.20 -19.45 4.39
C LEU A 30 8.40 -18.29 5.00
N PHE A 31 7.10 -18.22 4.72
CA PHE A 31 6.21 -17.19 5.25
C PHE A 31 6.06 -17.32 6.77
N TYR A 32 5.73 -18.52 7.26
CA TYR A 32 5.45 -18.74 8.68
C TYR A 32 6.71 -18.61 9.55
N TYR A 33 7.86 -19.07 9.05
CA TYR A 33 9.12 -19.03 9.77
C TYR A 33 10.02 -17.85 9.39
N GLU A 34 9.50 -16.80 8.74
CA GLU A 34 10.26 -15.63 8.27
C GLU A 34 11.23 -15.11 9.34
N LYS A 35 10.72 -14.78 10.54
CA LYS A 35 11.53 -14.29 11.67
C LYS A 35 12.63 -15.26 12.12
N ARG A 36 12.43 -16.58 11.96
CA ARG A 36 13.41 -17.61 12.34
C ARG A 36 14.42 -17.92 11.25
N LEU A 37 14.11 -17.52 10.00
CA LEU A 37 14.91 -17.75 8.81
C LEU A 37 15.60 -16.48 8.28
N ALA A 38 15.27 -15.30 8.82
CA ALA A 38 15.80 -14.00 8.42
C ALA A 38 17.33 -14.01 8.27
N ASP A 39 18.04 -14.50 9.29
CA ASP A 39 19.52 -14.55 9.31
C ASP A 39 20.09 -15.89 8.81
N LYS A 40 19.25 -16.82 8.33
CA LYS A 40 19.64 -18.18 7.93
C LYS A 40 19.61 -18.36 6.42
N THR A 41 20.24 -17.43 5.71
CA THR A 41 20.33 -17.40 4.25
C THR A 41 20.71 -18.75 3.62
N ASN A 42 21.78 -19.38 4.12
CA ASN A 42 22.24 -20.67 3.58
C ASN A 42 21.20 -21.78 3.77
N LEU A 43 20.47 -21.77 4.89
CA LEU A 43 19.40 -22.73 5.13
C LEU A 43 18.20 -22.49 4.20
N LYS A 44 17.79 -21.23 3.99
CA LYS A 44 16.74 -20.87 3.02
C LYS A 44 17.11 -21.35 1.62
N ARG A 45 18.33 -21.03 1.19
CA ARG A 45 18.90 -21.43 -0.09
C ARG A 45 18.92 -22.95 -0.24
N LYS A 46 19.37 -23.68 0.78
CA LYS A 46 19.43 -25.14 0.80
C LYS A 46 18.04 -25.76 0.72
N LEU A 47 17.08 -25.23 1.48
CA LEU A 47 15.70 -25.71 1.49
C LEU A 47 15.05 -25.56 0.11
N VAL A 48 15.13 -24.38 -0.50
CA VAL A 48 14.58 -24.13 -1.84
C VAL A 48 15.30 -24.98 -2.88
N SER A 49 16.63 -25.04 -2.85
CA SER A 49 17.40 -25.83 -3.80
C SER A 49 17.11 -27.33 -3.70
N ALA A 50 16.94 -27.88 -2.50
CA ALA A 50 16.64 -29.30 -2.31
C ALA A 50 15.24 -29.65 -2.84
N ILE A 51 14.24 -28.82 -2.52
CA ILE A 51 12.84 -29.11 -2.86
C ILE A 51 12.57 -28.85 -4.35
N ILE A 52 12.93 -27.67 -4.86
CA ILE A 52 12.72 -27.34 -6.28
C ILE A 52 13.65 -28.18 -7.18
N GLY A 53 14.89 -28.43 -6.72
CA GLY A 53 15.84 -29.26 -7.44
C GLY A 53 15.41 -30.71 -7.59
N ALA A 54 14.59 -31.25 -6.68
CA ALA A 54 14.05 -32.61 -6.80
C ALA A 54 13.16 -32.82 -8.04
N PHE A 55 12.72 -31.74 -8.69
CA PHE A 55 11.88 -31.77 -9.89
C PHE A 55 12.67 -31.52 -11.19
N SER A 56 14.00 -31.34 -11.15
CA SER A 56 14.80 -30.93 -12.31
C SER A 56 14.79 -31.92 -13.47
N ASP A 57 14.44 -33.19 -13.22
CA ASP A 57 14.37 -34.25 -14.24
C ASP A 57 12.95 -34.47 -14.79
N ILE A 58 11.93 -33.85 -14.20
CA ILE A 58 10.51 -33.99 -14.59
C ILE A 58 9.82 -32.68 -14.96
N ARG A 59 10.46 -31.54 -14.67
CA ARG A 59 9.95 -30.20 -15.01
C ARG A 59 11.00 -29.41 -15.80
N PRO A 60 10.58 -28.50 -16.70
CA PRO A 60 11.48 -27.59 -17.42
C PRO A 60 12.32 -26.72 -16.45
N GLU A 61 13.51 -26.28 -16.83
CA GLU A 61 14.40 -25.51 -15.93
C GLU A 61 13.74 -24.24 -15.34
N ASN A 62 12.96 -23.52 -16.16
CA ASN A 62 12.30 -22.27 -15.76
C ASN A 62 10.89 -22.49 -15.19
N TRP A 63 10.54 -23.70 -14.73
CA TRP A 63 9.18 -24.00 -14.26
C TRP A 63 8.79 -23.31 -12.94
N CYS A 64 9.76 -22.82 -12.15
CA CYS A 64 9.52 -22.18 -10.86
C CYS A 64 10.40 -20.92 -10.71
N LEU A 65 11.71 -21.10 -10.55
CA LEU A 65 12.65 -20.02 -10.25
C LEU A 65 13.06 -19.24 -11.50
N SER A 66 13.47 -17.98 -11.34
CA SER A 66 14.02 -17.13 -12.39
C SER A 66 15.44 -17.58 -12.78
N GLU A 67 15.85 -17.24 -14.00
CA GLU A 67 17.20 -17.55 -14.49
C GLU A 67 18.29 -16.92 -13.60
N ASP A 68 18.11 -15.66 -13.20
CA ASP A 68 19.03 -14.96 -12.30
C ASP A 68 19.18 -15.68 -10.95
N TYR A 69 18.08 -16.17 -10.38
CA TYR A 69 18.11 -16.92 -9.12
C TYR A 69 18.72 -18.32 -9.29
N LEU A 70 18.47 -18.99 -10.42
CA LEU A 70 19.11 -20.27 -10.74
C LEU A 70 20.63 -20.12 -10.88
N LEU A 71 21.11 -19.01 -11.48
CA LEU A 71 22.53 -18.68 -11.53
C LEU A 71 23.11 -18.43 -10.12
N TYR A 72 22.36 -17.74 -9.26
CA TYR A 72 22.73 -17.59 -7.86
C TYR A 72 22.85 -18.95 -7.14
N LEU A 73 21.90 -19.88 -7.35
CA LEU A 73 21.94 -21.21 -6.75
C LEU A 73 23.18 -22.02 -7.12
N LYS A 74 23.79 -21.77 -8.28
CA LYS A 74 25.01 -22.45 -8.74
C LYS A 74 26.31 -21.91 -8.12
N ARG A 75 26.29 -20.74 -7.45
CA ARG A 75 27.49 -20.14 -6.81
C ARG A 75 27.97 -20.99 -5.63
N SER A 76 29.23 -20.87 -5.22
CA SER A 76 29.72 -21.56 -4.01
C SER A 76 28.96 -21.08 -2.75
N GLN A 77 28.99 -21.87 -1.67
CA GLN A 77 28.41 -21.43 -0.39
C GLN A 77 29.21 -20.28 0.25
N ASP A 78 30.48 -20.12 -0.14
CA ASP A 78 31.35 -19.03 0.34
C ASP A 78 31.05 -17.70 -0.39
N GLU A 79 30.45 -17.75 -1.58
CA GLU A 79 29.97 -16.58 -2.36
C GLU A 79 28.46 -16.32 -2.16
N SER A 80 27.96 -16.50 -0.94
CA SER A 80 26.51 -16.42 -0.65
C SER A 80 25.93 -15.00 -0.67
N ALA A 81 26.77 -13.97 -0.78
CA ALA A 81 26.35 -12.57 -0.85
C ALA A 81 25.95 -12.20 -2.28
N TRP A 82 24.65 -12.28 -2.59
CA TRP A 82 24.09 -11.74 -3.81
C TRP A 82 23.05 -10.68 -3.48
N THR A 83 23.25 -9.45 -3.96
CA THR A 83 22.24 -8.40 -3.87
C THR A 83 21.63 -8.23 -5.25
N PRO A 84 20.37 -8.64 -5.48
CA PRO A 84 19.72 -8.44 -6.76
C PRO A 84 19.57 -6.95 -7.07
N ASP A 85 19.77 -6.59 -8.34
CA ASP A 85 19.62 -5.22 -8.81
C ASP A 85 18.15 -4.87 -9.12
N HIS A 86 17.90 -3.64 -9.55
CA HIS A 86 16.55 -3.18 -9.84
C HIS A 86 15.91 -3.92 -11.03
N GLU A 87 16.72 -4.28 -12.03
CA GLU A 87 16.26 -5.00 -13.23
C GLU A 87 15.74 -6.40 -12.89
N TYR A 88 16.37 -7.10 -11.95
CA TYR A 88 15.88 -8.37 -11.43
C TYR A 88 14.44 -8.28 -10.92
N TYR A 89 14.11 -7.28 -10.09
CA TYR A 89 12.75 -7.12 -9.57
C TYR A 89 11.76 -6.73 -10.67
N ILE A 90 12.17 -5.91 -11.65
CA ILE A 90 11.35 -5.60 -12.83
C ILE A 90 11.01 -6.88 -13.59
N LYS A 91 12.01 -7.73 -13.88
CA LYS A 91 11.80 -9.01 -14.59
C LYS A 91 10.86 -9.94 -13.84
N LEU A 92 11.00 -10.06 -12.51
CA LEU A 92 10.10 -10.87 -11.69
C LEU A 92 8.66 -10.36 -11.72
N ILE A 93 8.43 -9.07 -11.53
CA ILE A 93 7.08 -8.50 -11.59
C ILE A 93 6.50 -8.62 -13.00
N ASN A 94 7.31 -8.39 -14.03
CA ASN A 94 6.92 -8.58 -15.42
C ASN A 94 6.45 -10.02 -15.66
N ARG A 95 7.11 -11.02 -15.07
CA ARG A 95 6.72 -12.42 -15.16
C ARG A 95 5.27 -12.66 -14.71
N LEU A 96 4.87 -12.08 -13.58
CA LEU A 96 3.48 -12.16 -13.10
C LEU A 96 2.54 -11.37 -14.00
N ARG A 97 2.90 -10.13 -14.34
CA ARG A 97 2.08 -9.25 -15.18
C ARG A 97 1.78 -9.90 -16.54
N SER A 98 2.80 -10.35 -17.26
CA SER A 98 2.69 -11.03 -18.55
C SER A 98 1.87 -12.32 -18.43
N THR A 99 1.98 -13.06 -17.32
CA THR A 99 1.14 -14.25 -17.08
C THR A 99 -0.34 -13.90 -16.92
N ILE A 100 -0.67 -12.85 -16.15
CA ILE A 100 -2.05 -12.40 -15.94
C ILE A 100 -2.66 -11.89 -17.24
N LEU A 101 -1.87 -11.16 -18.04
CA LEU A 101 -2.30 -10.61 -19.33
C LEU A 101 -2.33 -11.64 -20.47
N GLY A 102 -1.78 -12.84 -20.25
CA GLY A 102 -1.67 -13.86 -21.30
C GLY A 102 -0.75 -13.48 -22.45
N GLU A 103 0.30 -12.68 -22.18
CA GLU A 103 1.28 -12.27 -23.17
C GLU A 103 2.10 -13.47 -23.68
N LEU A 104 2.47 -13.44 -24.97
CA LEU A 104 3.25 -14.49 -25.63
C LEU A 104 4.69 -14.00 -25.96
N PRO A 105 5.71 -14.86 -25.81
CA PRO A 105 5.65 -16.22 -25.27
C PRO A 105 5.36 -16.23 -23.76
N PRO A 106 4.66 -17.25 -23.24
CA PRO A 106 4.31 -17.28 -21.83
C PRO A 106 5.57 -17.42 -20.97
N PRO A 107 5.65 -16.74 -19.82
CA PRO A 107 6.85 -16.81 -18.97
C PRO A 107 7.10 -18.18 -18.33
N TYR A 108 6.07 -19.03 -18.28
CA TYR A 108 6.17 -20.44 -17.92
C TYR A 108 5.67 -21.28 -19.10
N GLN A 109 6.27 -22.45 -19.29
CA GLN A 109 5.74 -23.42 -20.25
C GLN A 109 4.33 -23.87 -19.82
N SER A 110 3.45 -24.09 -20.80
CA SER A 110 2.08 -24.52 -20.55
C SER A 110 2.07 -25.86 -19.80
N ALA A 111 1.35 -25.92 -18.70
CA ALA A 111 1.16 -27.11 -17.87
C ALA A 111 -0.32 -27.50 -17.83
N ASP A 112 -0.61 -28.78 -17.64
CA ASP A 112 -1.97 -29.25 -17.39
C ASP A 112 -2.37 -28.98 -15.94
N TRP A 113 -3.01 -27.83 -15.69
CA TRP A 113 -3.36 -27.35 -14.35
C TRP A 113 -4.25 -28.30 -13.54
N ARG A 114 -4.90 -29.30 -14.17
CA ARG A 114 -5.70 -30.33 -13.47
C ARG A 114 -4.85 -31.23 -12.57
N PHE A 115 -3.57 -31.38 -12.87
CA PHE A 115 -2.62 -32.25 -12.15
C PHE A 115 -1.51 -31.45 -11.48
N ASN A 116 -1.71 -30.16 -11.24
CA ASN A 116 -0.76 -29.29 -10.56
C ASN A 116 -1.35 -28.77 -9.25
N GLU A 117 -0.47 -28.32 -8.36
CA GLU A 117 -0.87 -27.76 -7.06
C GLU A 117 -1.67 -26.46 -7.18
N PHE A 118 -1.57 -25.76 -8.31
CA PHE A 118 -2.25 -24.50 -8.56
C PHE A 118 -3.32 -24.63 -9.66
N PRO A 119 -4.45 -23.89 -9.53
CA PRO A 119 -5.56 -23.98 -10.47
C PRO A 119 -5.28 -23.31 -11.82
N ASN A 120 -4.27 -22.44 -11.91
CA ASN A 120 -3.93 -21.69 -13.12
C ASN A 120 -2.50 -21.13 -13.05
N ALA A 121 -2.05 -20.61 -14.20
CA ALA A 121 -0.71 -20.04 -14.37
C ALA A 121 -0.45 -18.84 -13.44
N ALA A 122 -1.42 -17.96 -13.24
CA ALA A 122 -1.23 -16.77 -12.40
C ALA A 122 -0.99 -17.14 -10.93
N ALA A 123 -1.75 -18.08 -10.39
CA ALA A 123 -1.56 -18.60 -9.03
C ALA A 123 -0.19 -19.27 -8.86
N HIS A 124 0.23 -20.07 -9.84
CA HIS A 124 1.55 -20.68 -9.88
C HIS A 124 2.68 -19.64 -9.90
N THR A 125 2.58 -18.65 -10.79
CA THR A 125 3.57 -17.58 -10.93
C THR A 125 3.69 -16.77 -9.65
N LEU A 126 2.58 -16.40 -9.03
CA LEU A 126 2.56 -15.63 -7.79
C LEU A 126 3.30 -16.35 -6.66
N HIS A 127 2.96 -17.61 -6.40
CA HIS A 127 3.59 -18.37 -5.31
C HIS A 127 5.06 -18.66 -5.59
N SER A 128 5.42 -18.96 -6.85
CA SER A 128 6.81 -19.15 -7.26
C SER A 128 7.66 -17.89 -6.99
N ILE A 129 7.14 -16.72 -7.36
CA ILE A 129 7.80 -15.43 -7.09
C ILE A 129 7.92 -15.17 -5.59
N CYS A 130 6.85 -15.39 -4.81
CA CYS A 130 6.91 -15.19 -3.36
C CYS A 130 7.93 -16.11 -2.68
N VAL A 131 8.02 -17.38 -3.08
CA VAL A 131 9.03 -18.33 -2.60
C VAL A 131 10.43 -17.82 -2.91
N GLU A 132 10.68 -17.39 -4.15
CA GLU A 132 11.98 -16.87 -4.58
C GLU A 132 12.38 -15.62 -3.77
N LEU A 133 11.47 -14.65 -3.65
CA LEU A 133 11.70 -13.40 -2.91
C LEU A 133 11.98 -13.65 -1.42
N MET A 134 11.27 -14.58 -0.78
CA MET A 134 11.54 -14.94 0.62
C MET A 134 12.88 -15.68 0.80
N ALA A 135 13.33 -16.37 -0.24
CA ALA A 135 14.57 -17.12 -0.24
C ALA A 135 15.81 -16.28 -0.61
N LEU A 136 15.64 -15.00 -0.98
CA LEU A 136 16.75 -14.10 -1.26
C LEU A 136 17.66 -13.90 -0.03
N PRO A 137 18.96 -13.68 -0.25
CA PRO A 137 19.95 -13.41 0.80
C PRO A 137 19.97 -11.94 1.25
N VAL A 138 18.86 -11.23 1.10
CA VAL A 138 18.68 -9.83 1.50
C VAL A 138 17.54 -9.68 2.51
N SER A 139 17.51 -8.57 3.23
CA SER A 139 16.46 -8.33 4.24
C SER A 139 15.08 -8.18 3.60
N ALA A 140 14.03 -8.55 4.34
CA ALA A 140 12.65 -8.39 3.91
C ALA A 140 12.31 -6.94 3.53
N GLN A 141 12.80 -5.97 4.31
CA GLN A 141 12.61 -4.55 4.04
C GLN A 141 13.26 -4.13 2.72
N THR A 142 14.50 -4.58 2.46
CA THR A 142 15.19 -4.29 1.19
C THR A 142 14.42 -4.84 -0.01
N VAL A 143 13.88 -6.06 0.09
CA VAL A 143 13.04 -6.64 -0.96
C VAL A 143 11.77 -5.82 -1.15
N GLY A 144 11.07 -5.50 -0.05
CA GLY A 144 9.85 -4.69 -0.09
C GLY A 144 10.06 -3.32 -0.74
N GLU A 145 11.14 -2.62 -0.37
CA GLU A 145 11.52 -1.36 -0.99
C GLU A 145 11.82 -1.52 -2.48
N ALA A 146 12.54 -2.57 -2.87
CA ALA A 146 12.86 -2.82 -4.27
C ALA A 146 11.60 -3.12 -5.11
N LEU A 147 10.63 -3.87 -4.55
CA LEU A 147 9.33 -4.13 -5.20
C LEU A 147 8.52 -2.85 -5.39
N ILE A 148 8.48 -1.98 -4.37
CA ILE A 148 7.82 -0.67 -4.49
C ILE A 148 8.55 0.20 -5.53
N ASP A 149 9.87 0.17 -5.54
CA ASP A 149 10.68 0.95 -6.46
C ASP A 149 10.43 0.57 -7.93
N VAL A 150 9.97 -0.66 -8.24
CA VAL A 150 9.52 -1.05 -9.60
C VAL A 150 8.43 -0.10 -10.12
N SER A 151 7.62 0.47 -9.22
CA SER A 151 6.53 1.40 -9.56
C SER A 151 6.94 2.87 -9.47
N LEU A 152 7.99 3.20 -8.71
CA LEU A 152 8.36 4.58 -8.38
C LEU A 152 9.61 5.08 -9.12
N LYS A 153 10.50 4.19 -9.57
CA LYS A 153 11.73 4.57 -10.27
C LYS A 153 11.57 4.40 -11.78
N PRO A 154 11.99 5.39 -12.59
CA PRO A 154 11.98 5.25 -14.02
C PRO A 154 12.99 4.18 -14.46
N SER A 155 12.62 3.40 -15.47
CA SER A 155 13.49 2.40 -16.09
C SER A 155 13.13 2.27 -17.56
N SER A 156 14.13 2.02 -18.41
CA SER A 156 13.93 1.74 -19.84
C SER A 156 13.16 0.44 -20.10
N LEU A 157 13.08 -0.44 -19.10
CA LEU A 157 12.35 -1.71 -19.16
C LEU A 157 10.87 -1.57 -18.81
N LEU A 158 10.47 -0.41 -18.29
CA LEU A 158 9.10 -0.14 -17.88
C LEU A 158 8.36 0.64 -18.96
N PRO A 159 7.05 0.41 -19.12
CA PRO A 159 6.25 1.24 -20.02
C PRO A 159 6.16 2.68 -19.49
N PRO A 160 5.69 3.62 -20.32
CA PRO A 160 5.33 4.95 -19.87
C PRO A 160 4.36 4.88 -18.67
N GLN A 161 4.47 5.82 -17.73
CA GLN A 161 3.74 5.79 -16.45
C GLN A 161 2.22 5.65 -16.61
N LYS A 162 1.64 6.22 -17.68
CA LYS A 162 0.21 6.12 -18.00
C LYS A 162 -0.30 4.68 -18.20
N ASP A 163 0.60 3.73 -18.46
CA ASP A 163 0.30 2.32 -18.71
C ASP A 163 0.76 1.42 -17.54
N MET A 164 1.04 2.01 -16.37
CA MET A 164 1.62 1.33 -15.21
C MET A 164 0.59 0.57 -14.35
N MET A 165 -0.71 0.71 -14.61
CA MET A 165 -1.77 0.11 -13.79
C MET A 165 -1.64 -1.42 -13.64
N SER A 166 -1.26 -2.11 -14.70
CA SER A 166 -1.03 -3.57 -14.67
C SER A 166 0.19 -3.96 -13.82
N TRP A 167 1.19 -3.08 -13.73
CA TRP A 167 2.34 -3.24 -12.85
C TRP A 167 1.98 -3.00 -11.39
N TYR A 168 1.20 -1.94 -11.08
CA TYR A 168 0.71 -1.72 -9.71
C TYR A 168 -0.10 -2.91 -9.21
N ASN A 169 -0.92 -3.51 -10.08
CA ASN A 169 -1.67 -4.72 -9.78
C ASN A 169 -0.75 -5.91 -9.46
N ALA A 170 0.28 -6.15 -10.27
CA ALA A 170 1.22 -7.24 -10.06
C ALA A 170 2.08 -7.03 -8.79
N VAL A 171 2.57 -5.81 -8.56
CA VAL A 171 3.27 -5.43 -7.32
C VAL A 171 2.36 -5.63 -6.11
N GLY A 172 1.10 -5.17 -6.19
CA GLY A 172 0.12 -5.33 -5.13
C GLY A 172 -0.14 -6.79 -4.76
N LEU A 173 -0.35 -7.67 -5.75
CA LEU A 173 -0.52 -9.11 -5.54
C LEU A 173 0.71 -9.74 -4.85
N VAL A 174 1.92 -9.48 -5.35
CA VAL A 174 3.15 -10.04 -4.78
C VAL A 174 3.38 -9.52 -3.37
N LEU A 175 3.31 -8.20 -3.18
CA LEU A 175 3.64 -7.55 -1.92
C LEU A 175 2.68 -7.95 -0.80
N THR A 176 1.39 -8.11 -1.10
CA THR A 176 0.38 -8.55 -0.11
C THR A 176 0.42 -10.04 0.19
N ALA A 177 1.00 -10.85 -0.71
CA ALA A 177 1.25 -12.27 -0.48
C ALA A 177 2.55 -12.55 0.31
N LEU A 178 3.34 -11.51 0.65
CA LEU A 178 4.56 -11.64 1.46
C LEU A 178 4.30 -11.30 2.94
N PRO A 179 5.18 -11.74 3.87
CA PRO A 179 5.10 -11.38 5.29
C PRO A 179 5.11 -9.87 5.54
N GLU A 180 4.63 -9.46 6.72
CA GLU A 180 4.51 -8.04 7.13
C GLU A 180 5.80 -7.23 6.95
N SER A 181 6.96 -7.84 7.25
CA SER A 181 8.26 -7.20 7.12
C SER A 181 8.61 -6.74 5.70
N TYR A 182 7.94 -7.28 4.67
CA TYR A 182 8.12 -6.88 3.27
C TYR A 182 7.23 -5.68 2.90
N TRP A 183 5.96 -5.68 3.31
CA TRP A 183 5.02 -4.66 2.87
C TRP A 183 4.90 -3.46 3.82
N SER A 184 5.39 -3.57 5.06
CA SER A 184 5.36 -2.46 6.03
C SER A 184 6.13 -1.23 5.56
N VAL A 185 7.12 -1.39 4.67
CA VAL A 185 7.91 -0.30 4.07
C VAL A 185 7.08 0.64 3.18
N LEU A 186 5.87 0.22 2.76
CA LEU A 186 4.92 1.09 2.07
C LEU A 186 4.50 2.27 2.96
N ASN A 187 4.39 2.06 4.27
CA ASN A 187 4.06 3.12 5.23
C ASN A 187 5.08 4.26 5.20
N ASP A 188 6.36 3.94 5.05
CA ASP A 188 7.43 4.94 4.96
C ASP A 188 7.35 5.72 3.65
N ARG A 189 6.91 5.09 2.56
CA ARG A 189 6.69 5.76 1.26
C ARG A 189 5.49 6.70 1.32
N ILE A 190 4.40 6.30 1.99
CA ILE A 190 3.26 7.18 2.27
C ILE A 190 3.69 8.38 3.11
N LEU A 191 4.48 8.15 4.16
CA LEU A 191 5.02 9.23 5.00
C LEU A 191 5.87 10.21 4.19
N LYS A 192 6.78 9.73 3.35
CA LYS A 192 7.57 10.59 2.46
C LYS A 192 6.70 11.38 1.48
N ALA A 193 5.63 10.77 0.95
CA ALA A 193 4.72 11.43 0.02
C ALA A 193 3.92 12.54 0.71
N ILE A 194 3.37 12.28 1.90
CA ILE A 194 2.54 13.25 2.63
C ILE A 194 3.34 14.44 3.18
N THR A 195 4.62 14.24 3.49
CA THR A 195 5.55 15.32 3.89
C THR A 195 6.31 15.92 2.71
N SER A 196 5.85 15.67 1.47
CA SER A 196 6.51 16.26 0.31
C SER A 196 6.24 17.78 0.23
N PRO A 197 7.19 18.57 -0.28
CA PRO A 197 6.99 20.03 -0.43
C PRO A 197 5.75 20.40 -1.25
N MET A 198 5.31 19.52 -2.15
CA MET A 198 4.09 19.70 -2.93
C MET A 198 2.81 19.75 -2.08
N LEU A 199 2.80 19.04 -0.95
CA LEU A 199 1.64 18.97 -0.04
C LEU A 199 1.82 19.85 1.20
N GLU A 200 3.06 20.10 1.65
CA GLU A 200 3.33 21.00 2.78
C GLU A 200 3.28 22.47 2.37
N THR A 201 3.95 22.83 1.28
CA THR A 201 4.08 24.20 0.79
C THR A 201 3.74 24.27 -0.71
N PRO A 202 2.46 24.05 -1.07
CA PRO A 202 2.05 24.08 -2.47
C PRO A 202 2.32 25.45 -3.09
N ALA A 203 2.79 25.46 -4.34
CA ALA A 203 2.84 26.69 -5.12
C ALA A 203 1.42 27.27 -5.30
N ALA A 204 1.29 28.58 -5.40
CA ALA A 204 0.00 29.28 -5.39
C ALA A 204 -1.02 28.83 -6.47
N HIS A 205 -0.55 28.17 -7.54
CA HIS A 205 -1.35 27.67 -8.67
C HIS A 205 -1.62 26.15 -8.62
N HIS A 206 -1.10 25.45 -7.62
CA HIS A 206 -1.27 24.00 -7.48
C HIS A 206 -2.50 23.66 -6.65
N SER A 207 -3.53 23.15 -7.31
CA SER A 207 -4.68 22.54 -6.63
C SER A 207 -4.37 21.09 -6.28
N PRO A 208 -4.60 20.65 -5.02
CA PRO A 208 -4.39 19.26 -4.62
C PRO A 208 -5.24 18.29 -5.46
N PHE A 209 -6.44 18.68 -5.88
CA PHE A 209 -7.30 17.85 -6.72
C PHE A 209 -6.76 17.65 -8.14
N LYS A 210 -5.93 18.57 -8.66
CA LYS A 210 -5.24 18.37 -9.94
C LYS A 210 -4.03 17.45 -9.76
N ILE A 211 -3.26 17.67 -8.70
CA ILE A 211 -2.07 16.87 -8.39
C ILE A 211 -2.43 15.40 -8.16
N LEU A 212 -3.54 15.15 -7.44
CA LEU A 212 -3.97 13.80 -7.06
C LEU A 212 -4.90 13.16 -8.09
N ASN A 213 -5.28 13.88 -9.15
CA ASN A 213 -6.05 13.32 -10.25
C ASN A 213 -5.12 12.74 -11.30
N VAL A 214 -4.89 11.45 -11.14
CA VAL A 214 -4.09 10.57 -12.01
C VAL A 214 -4.43 10.75 -13.49
N SER A 215 -5.72 10.73 -13.85
CA SER A 215 -6.15 10.87 -15.24
C SER A 215 -5.73 12.23 -15.83
N LEU A 216 -5.84 13.30 -15.05
CA LEU A 216 -5.37 14.62 -15.46
C LEU A 216 -3.84 14.70 -15.51
N SER A 217 -3.13 14.13 -14.54
CA SER A 217 -1.67 14.06 -14.51
C SER A 217 -1.10 13.35 -15.74
N HIS A 218 -1.70 12.22 -16.13
CA HIS A 218 -1.32 11.50 -17.35
C HIS A 218 -1.63 12.28 -18.63
N LEU A 219 -2.78 12.96 -18.71
CA LEU A 219 -3.12 13.79 -19.86
C LEU A 219 -2.16 14.97 -20.03
N GLN A 220 -1.64 15.51 -18.93
CA GLN A 220 -0.74 16.66 -18.90
C GLN A 220 0.74 16.28 -18.91
N ASN A 221 1.08 14.99 -18.90
CA ASN A 221 2.44 14.48 -18.64
C ASN A 221 3.09 15.15 -17.41
N ALA A 222 2.28 15.50 -16.41
CA ALA A 222 2.71 16.15 -15.18
C ALA A 222 2.81 15.09 -14.09
N GLU A 223 4.02 14.54 -13.93
CA GLU A 223 4.27 13.45 -12.99
C GLU A 223 4.58 14.00 -11.59
N HIS A 224 3.87 13.47 -10.60
CA HIS A 224 4.04 13.86 -9.22
C HIS A 224 4.26 12.62 -8.38
N GLN A 225 5.36 12.58 -7.62
CA GLN A 225 5.70 11.40 -6.83
C GLN A 225 4.58 11.02 -5.83
N CYS A 226 3.87 12.01 -5.28
CA CYS A 226 2.76 11.75 -4.36
C CYS A 226 1.57 11.06 -5.03
N SER A 227 1.22 11.40 -6.28
CA SER A 227 0.13 10.72 -7.00
C SER A 227 0.52 9.29 -7.36
N THR A 228 1.76 9.05 -7.81
CA THR A 228 2.25 7.69 -8.05
C THR A 228 2.21 6.83 -6.79
N VAL A 229 2.62 7.37 -5.64
CA VAL A 229 2.54 6.65 -4.36
C VAL A 229 1.07 6.34 -4.01
N LEU A 230 0.16 7.28 -4.23
CA LEU A 230 -1.27 7.09 -4.01
C LEU A 230 -1.82 5.93 -4.87
N GLU A 231 -1.51 5.90 -6.17
CA GLU A 231 -1.92 4.84 -7.09
C GLU A 231 -1.38 3.47 -6.68
N LEU A 232 -0.09 3.41 -6.34
CA LEU A 232 0.52 2.18 -5.86
C LEU A 232 -0.16 1.70 -4.56
N CYS A 233 -0.42 2.61 -3.61
CA CYS A 233 -1.12 2.26 -2.38
C CYS A 233 -2.50 1.70 -2.68
N HIS A 234 -3.23 2.28 -3.63
CA HIS A 234 -4.53 1.77 -4.04
C HIS A 234 -4.42 0.38 -4.67
N GLY A 235 -3.43 0.14 -5.53
CA GLY A 235 -3.15 -1.18 -6.10
C GLY A 235 -2.81 -2.22 -5.04
N VAL A 236 -1.96 -1.89 -4.07
CA VAL A 236 -1.57 -2.78 -2.97
C VAL A 236 -2.77 -3.07 -2.05
N TRP A 237 -3.46 -2.03 -1.59
CA TRP A 237 -4.58 -2.19 -0.66
C TRP A 237 -5.82 -2.83 -1.28
N HIS A 238 -5.96 -2.77 -2.61
CA HIS A 238 -6.99 -3.53 -3.32
C HIS A 238 -6.82 -5.04 -3.11
N HIS A 239 -5.57 -5.54 -3.13
CA HIS A 239 -5.25 -6.96 -2.92
C HIS A 239 -5.06 -7.36 -1.46
N ALA A 240 -4.88 -6.38 -0.57
CA ALA A 240 -4.69 -6.65 0.85
C ALA A 240 -5.93 -7.32 1.47
N GLY A 241 -5.70 -8.38 2.24
CA GLY A 241 -6.74 -9.00 3.05
C GLY A 241 -7.20 -8.04 4.17
N ILE A 242 -8.42 -8.23 4.67
CA ILE A 242 -8.95 -7.33 5.71
C ILE A 242 -8.06 -7.27 6.95
N GLY A 243 -7.40 -8.38 7.32
CA GLY A 243 -6.44 -8.43 8.42
C GLY A 243 -5.28 -7.45 8.24
N GLN A 244 -4.72 -7.33 7.03
CA GLN A 244 -3.67 -6.37 6.71
C GLN A 244 -4.19 -4.93 6.75
N LEU A 245 -5.35 -4.66 6.14
CA LEU A 245 -5.97 -3.34 6.14
C LEU A 245 -6.38 -2.85 7.52
N SER A 246 -6.59 -3.75 8.47
CA SER A 246 -7.01 -3.42 9.84
C SER A 246 -5.95 -2.65 10.63
N HIS A 247 -4.70 -2.62 10.16
CA HIS A 247 -3.64 -1.79 10.74
C HIS A 247 -3.75 -0.32 10.31
N LEU A 248 -4.56 0.00 9.30
CA LEU A 248 -4.66 1.35 8.73
C LEU A 248 -5.11 2.41 9.75
N PRO A 249 -6.14 2.20 10.61
CA PRO A 249 -6.52 3.19 11.62
C PRO A 249 -5.36 3.50 12.58
N GLN A 250 -4.63 2.47 13.02
CA GLN A 250 -3.47 2.66 13.89
C GLN A 250 -2.35 3.41 13.17
N PHE A 251 -2.05 3.07 11.92
CA PHE A 251 -1.07 3.79 11.10
C PHE A 251 -1.44 5.26 10.93
N VAL A 252 -2.71 5.56 10.62
CA VAL A 252 -3.22 6.93 10.50
C VAL A 252 -3.04 7.69 11.81
N LYS A 253 -3.44 7.08 12.94
CA LYS A 253 -3.36 7.70 14.26
C LYS A 253 -1.94 7.95 14.74
N GLU A 254 -1.07 6.95 14.62
CA GLU A 254 0.27 6.97 15.24
C GLU A 254 1.35 7.56 14.34
N LYS A 255 1.18 7.50 13.02
CA LYS A 255 2.21 7.93 12.06
C LYS A 255 1.79 9.12 11.20
N LEU A 256 0.57 9.13 10.64
CA LEU A 256 0.14 10.20 9.74
C LEU A 256 -0.38 11.44 10.48
N LYS A 257 -1.24 11.27 11.48
CA LYS A 257 -1.80 12.38 12.28
C LYS A 257 -0.74 13.31 12.89
N PRO A 258 0.40 12.82 13.42
CA PRO A 258 1.46 13.70 13.92
C PRO A 258 2.07 14.63 12.87
N VAL A 259 2.17 14.19 11.61
CA VAL A 259 2.84 14.95 10.54
C VAL A 259 1.90 15.83 9.72
N ILE A 260 0.60 15.50 9.68
CA ILE A 260 -0.39 16.30 8.94
C ILE A 260 -0.66 17.62 9.69
N LYS A 261 -0.39 18.74 9.01
CA LYS A 261 -0.62 20.12 9.49
C LYS A 261 -1.33 20.99 8.47
N HIS A 262 -1.26 20.65 7.19
CA HIS A 262 -1.77 21.48 6.10
C HIS A 262 -2.96 20.83 5.38
N GLU A 263 -3.79 21.67 4.74
CA GLU A 263 -5.01 21.25 4.05
C GLU A 263 -4.75 20.20 2.96
N ASN A 264 -3.70 20.38 2.16
CA ASN A 264 -3.36 19.45 1.07
C ASN A 264 -2.95 18.06 1.58
N GLN A 265 -2.28 17.99 2.73
CA GLN A 265 -1.92 16.72 3.37
C GLN A 265 -3.17 15.97 3.86
N PHE A 266 -4.15 16.71 4.41
CA PHE A 266 -5.42 16.11 4.81
C PHE A 266 -6.22 15.62 3.59
N ILE A 267 -6.24 16.37 2.50
CA ILE A 267 -6.88 15.95 1.24
C ILE A 267 -6.19 14.69 0.68
N PHE A 268 -4.86 14.61 0.74
CA PHE A 268 -4.12 13.41 0.36
C PHE A 268 -4.54 12.20 1.19
N LEU A 269 -4.64 12.34 2.52
CA LEU A 269 -5.13 11.29 3.40
C LEU A 269 -6.55 10.85 3.02
N CYS A 270 -7.45 11.79 2.70
CA CYS A 270 -8.80 11.47 2.27
C CYS A 270 -8.81 10.65 0.96
N HIS A 271 -7.98 11.01 -0.02
CA HIS A 271 -7.83 10.23 -1.25
C HIS A 271 -7.21 8.85 -1.00
N LEU A 272 -6.30 8.76 -0.04
CA LEU A 272 -5.63 7.52 0.32
C LEU A 272 -6.62 6.51 0.90
N VAL A 273 -7.46 6.91 1.86
CA VAL A 273 -8.35 5.98 2.59
C VAL A 273 -9.75 5.85 2.00
N GLY A 274 -10.23 6.87 1.29
CA GLY A 274 -11.62 6.96 0.80
C GLY A 274 -12.09 5.75 0.00
N PRO A 275 -11.33 5.25 -0.99
CA PRO A 275 -11.74 4.08 -1.79
C PRO A 275 -11.97 2.80 -0.98
N PHE A 276 -11.42 2.71 0.23
CA PHE A 276 -11.47 1.50 1.06
C PHE A 276 -12.53 1.56 2.16
N LEU A 277 -13.25 2.66 2.29
CA LEU A 277 -14.31 2.82 3.30
C LEU A 277 -15.42 1.77 3.16
N GLN A 278 -15.83 1.45 1.93
CA GLN A 278 -16.83 0.40 1.67
C GLN A 278 -16.35 -0.97 2.15
N ARG A 279 -15.06 -1.30 1.95
CA ARG A 279 -14.49 -2.57 2.43
C ARG A 279 -14.48 -2.63 3.95
N PHE A 280 -14.10 -1.55 4.64
CA PHE A 280 -14.21 -1.51 6.10
C PHE A 280 -15.66 -1.59 6.58
N HIS A 281 -16.59 -0.95 5.89
CA HIS A 281 -18.01 -1.03 6.23
C HIS A 281 -18.51 -2.49 6.18
N MET A 282 -18.18 -3.22 5.12
CA MET A 282 -18.61 -4.61 4.90
C MET A 282 -17.86 -5.64 5.75
N GLU A 283 -16.54 -5.50 5.88
CA GLU A 283 -15.67 -6.56 6.40
C GLU A 283 -15.21 -6.29 7.85
N ARG A 284 -15.13 -5.01 8.29
CA ARG A 284 -14.62 -4.66 9.63
C ARG A 284 -15.03 -3.27 10.12
N THR A 285 -16.32 -3.11 10.47
CA THR A 285 -16.94 -1.81 10.81
C THR A 285 -16.22 -1.05 11.93
N ARG A 286 -15.60 -1.74 12.89
CA ARG A 286 -14.82 -1.08 13.95
C ARG A 286 -13.69 -0.19 13.39
N CYS A 287 -12.97 -0.66 12.39
CA CYS A 287 -11.87 0.10 11.78
C CYS A 287 -12.39 1.34 11.04
N LEU A 288 -13.57 1.25 10.42
CA LEU A 288 -14.24 2.39 9.79
C LEU A 288 -14.58 3.48 10.83
N LEU A 289 -15.14 3.10 11.98
CA LEU A 289 -15.50 4.06 13.04
C LEU A 289 -14.25 4.73 13.61
N GLU A 290 -13.21 3.95 13.94
CA GLU A 290 -11.92 4.47 14.43
C GLU A 290 -11.29 5.43 13.41
N LEU A 291 -11.23 5.03 12.13
CA LEU A 291 -10.67 5.87 11.07
C LEU A 291 -11.47 7.17 10.88
N THR A 292 -12.80 7.10 10.97
CA THR A 292 -13.65 8.29 10.81
C THR A 292 -13.38 9.30 11.92
N VAL A 293 -13.29 8.87 13.18
CA VAL A 293 -12.92 9.76 14.30
C VAL A 293 -11.55 10.40 14.07
N GLU A 294 -10.56 9.63 13.62
CA GLU A 294 -9.23 10.15 13.33
C GLU A 294 -9.24 11.20 12.20
N LEU A 295 -10.09 11.06 11.17
CA LEU A 295 -10.24 12.08 10.12
C LEU A 295 -10.72 13.43 10.70
N TYR A 296 -11.70 13.42 11.61
CA TYR A 296 -12.16 14.65 12.26
C TYR A 296 -11.07 15.27 13.15
N ASP A 297 -10.38 14.45 13.94
CA ASP A 297 -9.29 14.94 14.78
C ASP A 297 -8.17 15.58 13.95
N ILE A 298 -7.82 14.97 12.81
CA ILE A 298 -6.81 15.52 11.89
C ILE A 298 -7.31 16.82 11.26
N LEU A 299 -8.60 16.90 10.88
CA LEU A 299 -9.20 18.15 10.40
C LEU A 299 -9.07 19.26 11.45
N LEU A 300 -9.32 18.98 12.73
CA LEU A 300 -9.14 19.97 13.80
C LEU A 300 -7.67 20.42 13.93
N ILE A 301 -6.70 19.53 13.76
CA ILE A 301 -5.28 19.90 13.74
C ILE A 301 -5.01 20.85 12.56
N VAL A 302 -5.44 20.50 11.36
CA VAL A 302 -5.24 21.31 10.14
C VAL A 302 -5.92 22.67 10.27
N ASP A 303 -7.14 22.69 10.82
CA ASP A 303 -7.91 23.89 11.11
C ASP A 303 -7.17 24.84 12.06
N SER A 304 -6.52 24.29 13.10
CA SER A 304 -5.78 25.08 14.08
C SER A 304 -4.44 25.63 13.57
N LYS A 305 -3.88 25.05 12.50
CA LYS A 305 -2.56 25.38 11.95
C LYS A 305 -2.62 26.22 10.68
N SER A 306 -3.76 26.26 10.01
CA SER A 306 -3.94 26.96 8.76
C SER A 306 -4.66 28.29 9.00
N GLU A 307 -4.16 29.40 8.47
CA GLU A 307 -4.89 30.69 8.55
C GLU A 307 -6.18 30.62 7.74
N HIS A 308 -6.11 30.05 6.54
CA HIS A 308 -7.23 29.86 5.62
C HIS A 308 -7.30 28.41 5.14
N LEU A 309 -8.52 27.93 4.89
CA LEU A 309 -8.80 26.66 4.25
C LEU A 309 -9.55 26.95 2.94
N TYR A 310 -9.00 26.52 1.82
CA TYR A 310 -9.49 26.82 0.47
C TYR A 310 -10.52 25.81 -0.03
N HIS A 311 -10.55 24.61 0.55
CA HIS A 311 -11.30 23.45 0.06
C HIS A 311 -12.27 22.90 1.11
N MET A 312 -12.76 23.78 2.00
CA MET A 312 -13.69 23.43 3.07
C MET A 312 -14.95 22.72 2.57
N ASP A 313 -15.51 23.14 1.45
CA ASP A 313 -16.75 22.55 0.90
C ASP A 313 -16.52 21.08 0.50
N ALA A 314 -15.47 20.79 -0.28
CA ALA A 314 -15.12 19.44 -0.69
C ALA A 314 -14.80 18.52 0.51
N ILE A 315 -14.10 19.05 1.53
CA ILE A 315 -13.85 18.32 2.78
C ILE A 315 -15.17 17.99 3.49
N CYS A 316 -16.07 18.96 3.62
CA CYS A 316 -17.35 18.75 4.31
C CYS A 316 -18.24 17.78 3.54
N ASP A 317 -18.29 17.86 2.21
CA ASP A 317 -19.05 16.94 1.35
C ASP A 317 -18.57 15.50 1.52
N TYR A 318 -17.25 15.30 1.56
CA TYR A 318 -16.67 13.98 1.82
C TYR A 318 -17.04 13.44 3.22
N LEU A 319 -17.02 14.29 4.25
CA LEU A 319 -17.43 13.89 5.60
C LEU A 319 -18.94 13.59 5.70
N TYR A 320 -19.79 14.32 4.99
CA TYR A 320 -21.21 13.99 4.87
C TYR A 320 -21.43 12.69 4.12
N HIS A 321 -20.68 12.44 3.04
CA HIS A 321 -20.70 11.16 2.35
C HIS A 321 -20.35 10.01 3.32
N ILE A 322 -19.31 10.17 4.14
CA ILE A 322 -18.96 9.17 5.15
C ILE A 322 -20.10 8.95 6.15
N LYS A 323 -20.70 10.04 6.66
CA LYS A 323 -21.85 9.97 7.58
C LYS A 323 -22.99 9.15 6.98
N TYR A 324 -23.49 9.56 5.82
CA TYR A 324 -24.74 9.00 5.29
C TYR A 324 -24.56 7.64 4.62
N MET A 325 -23.38 7.35 4.06
CA MET A 325 -23.14 6.08 3.36
C MET A 325 -22.57 4.99 4.27
N PHE A 326 -21.84 5.34 5.33
CA PHE A 326 -21.06 4.32 6.07
C PHE A 326 -21.31 4.31 7.58
N VAL A 327 -21.16 5.45 8.28
CA VAL A 327 -21.12 5.44 9.76
C VAL A 327 -22.44 5.79 10.45
N GLY A 328 -23.37 6.45 9.76
CA GLY A 328 -24.61 6.97 10.34
C GLY A 328 -24.33 7.86 11.55
N ASP A 329 -24.81 7.42 12.72
CA ASP A 329 -24.59 8.07 14.01
C ASP A 329 -23.56 7.35 14.90
N GLY A 330 -22.86 6.34 14.37
CA GLY A 330 -21.95 5.47 15.14
C GLY A 330 -20.73 6.16 15.76
N VAL A 331 -20.39 7.38 15.30
CA VAL A 331 -19.29 8.20 15.83
C VAL A 331 -19.75 9.59 16.29
N ARG A 332 -21.07 9.78 16.44
CA ARG A 332 -21.67 11.10 16.63
C ARG A 332 -21.11 11.83 17.86
N SER A 333 -21.03 11.14 19.00
CA SER A 333 -20.63 11.77 20.27
C SER A 333 -19.18 12.24 20.28
N GLU A 334 -18.32 11.53 19.57
CA GLU A 334 -16.90 11.79 19.41
C GLU A 334 -16.70 12.95 18.44
N VAL A 335 -17.36 12.89 17.29
CA VAL A 335 -17.27 13.89 16.22
C VAL A 335 -17.86 15.23 16.65
N GLU A 336 -18.96 15.26 17.39
CA GLU A 336 -19.55 16.49 17.93
C GLU A 336 -18.55 17.28 18.79
N LYS A 337 -17.80 16.59 19.66
CA LYS A 337 -16.77 17.22 20.51
C LYS A 337 -15.66 17.87 19.69
N VAL A 338 -15.36 17.31 18.51
CA VAL A 338 -14.36 17.85 17.59
C VAL A 338 -14.93 19.06 16.82
N ILE A 339 -16.14 18.93 16.26
CA ILE A 339 -16.80 20.00 15.50
C ILE A 339 -16.96 21.27 16.34
N CYS A 340 -17.29 21.14 17.63
CA CYS A 340 -17.40 22.27 18.56
C CYS A 340 -16.11 23.11 18.71
N LYS A 341 -14.95 22.57 18.31
CA LYS A 341 -13.65 23.26 18.39
C LYS A 341 -13.17 23.83 17.05
N LEU A 342 -13.85 23.53 15.95
CA LEU A 342 -13.49 24.02 14.62
C LEU A 342 -13.83 25.51 14.45
N ARG A 343 -13.22 26.16 13.44
CA ARG A 343 -13.58 27.53 13.07
C ARG A 343 -15.08 27.66 12.71
N PRO A 344 -15.71 28.85 12.92
CA PRO A 344 -17.14 29.05 12.67
C PRO A 344 -17.59 28.64 11.25
N ALA A 345 -16.76 28.89 10.25
CA ALA A 345 -17.04 28.53 8.87
C ALA A 345 -17.16 27.01 8.63
N LEU A 346 -16.41 26.18 9.36
CA LEU A 346 -16.52 24.71 9.31
C LEU A 346 -17.72 24.23 10.11
N LYS A 347 -17.96 24.81 11.30
CA LYS A 347 -19.16 24.50 12.12
C LYS A 347 -20.44 24.70 11.33
N LEU A 348 -20.57 25.83 10.63
CA LEU A 348 -21.74 26.14 9.82
C LEU A 348 -21.96 25.13 8.70
N ARG A 349 -20.89 24.64 8.07
CA ARG A 349 -20.95 23.63 7.00
C ARG A 349 -21.31 22.25 7.56
N LEU A 350 -20.74 21.87 8.70
CA LEU A 350 -20.93 20.57 9.36
C LEU A 350 -22.13 20.53 10.33
N ARG A 351 -23.00 21.55 10.31
CA ARG A 351 -24.12 21.71 11.25
C ARG A 351 -25.08 20.53 11.30
N PHE A 352 -25.26 19.80 10.19
CA PHE A 352 -26.17 18.67 10.12
C PHE A 352 -25.53 17.34 10.57
N ILE A 353 -24.20 17.32 10.78
CA ILE A 353 -23.53 16.17 11.39
C ILE A 353 -23.70 16.18 12.90
N SER A 354 -23.63 17.36 13.50
CA SER A 354 -23.64 17.59 14.96
C SER A 354 -24.97 18.08 15.50
N HIS A 355 -25.94 18.39 14.63
CA HIS A 355 -27.22 19.02 15.00
C HIS A 355 -27.05 20.24 15.94
N LEU A 356 -25.99 21.03 15.74
CA LEU A 356 -25.76 22.25 16.53
C LEU A 356 -26.87 23.27 16.24
N ASN A 357 -27.44 23.85 17.30
CA ASN A 357 -28.40 24.94 17.18
C ASN A 357 -27.69 26.18 16.58
N ILE A 358 -28.26 26.72 15.50
CA ILE A 358 -27.69 27.78 14.65
C ILE A 358 -27.35 29.07 15.44
N GLU A 359 -28.03 29.29 16.57
CA GLU A 359 -27.91 30.49 17.42
C GLU A 359 -26.52 30.67 18.08
N GLU A 360 -25.74 29.61 18.28
CA GLU A 360 -24.40 29.73 18.89
C GLU A 360 -23.31 30.21 17.90
N THR A 361 -23.60 30.20 16.59
CA THR A 361 -22.59 30.48 15.55
C THR A 361 -22.42 31.96 15.22
N THR A 362 -23.33 32.83 15.66
CA THR A 362 -23.41 34.24 15.24
C THR A 362 -22.93 35.25 16.28
N SER A 363 -22.54 34.82 17.48
CA SER A 363 -22.30 35.70 18.63
C SER A 363 -20.92 36.37 18.72
N VAL A 364 -20.09 36.36 17.65
CA VAL A 364 -18.69 36.88 17.71
C VAL A 364 -18.42 38.06 16.76
N VAL A 365 -19.42 38.79 16.29
CA VAL A 365 -19.18 40.09 15.63
C VAL A 365 -19.53 41.22 16.62
N PRO A 366 -18.56 41.96 17.18
CA PRO A 366 -18.88 43.17 17.91
C PRO A 366 -19.37 44.21 16.91
N VAL A 367 -20.63 44.60 17.04
CA VAL A 367 -21.20 45.74 16.31
C VAL A 367 -20.57 47.00 16.90
N THR A 368 -19.60 47.56 16.19
CA THR A 368 -19.08 48.90 16.49
C THR A 368 -20.17 49.90 16.11
N THR A 369 -20.97 50.33 17.09
CA THR A 369 -21.93 51.42 16.95
C THR A 369 -21.18 52.73 16.72
N VAL A 370 -21.24 53.25 15.50
CA VAL A 370 -20.82 54.63 15.19
C VAL A 370 -21.94 55.58 15.65
N PRO A 371 -21.66 56.61 16.47
CA PRO A 371 -22.68 57.57 16.85
C PRO A 371 -22.99 58.50 15.67
N THR A 372 -24.27 58.56 15.32
CA THR A 372 -24.85 59.52 14.38
C THR A 372 -24.67 60.96 14.90
N CYS A 373 -23.95 61.78 14.13
CA CYS A 373 -23.86 63.21 14.35
C CYS A 373 -25.13 63.90 13.82
N VAL A 374 -25.80 64.65 14.69
CA VAL A 374 -27.00 65.45 14.38
C VAL A 374 -26.57 66.78 13.74
N PRO A 375 -27.26 67.31 12.71
CA PRO A 375 -26.92 68.59 12.13
C PRO A 375 -27.56 69.74 12.90
N SER A 376 -26.79 70.79 13.16
CA SER A 376 -27.32 72.07 13.63
C SER A 376 -26.58 73.23 12.97
N GLN A 377 -27.36 73.93 12.12
CA GLN A 377 -27.33 75.33 11.67
C GLN A 377 -26.00 76.01 11.33
#